data_AF-A0A3N4E550-F1
#
_entry.id   AF-A0A3N4E550-F1
#
_cell.length_a   1.000
_cell.length_b   1.000
_cell.length_c   1.000
_cell.angle_alpha   90.00
_cell.angle_beta   90.00
_cell.angle_gamma   90.00
#
_symmetry.space_group_name_H-M   'P 1'
#
loop_
_entity.id
_entity.type
_entity.pdbx_description
1 polymer ?
#
loop_
_entity_poly.entity_id
_entity_poly.type
_entity_poly.pdbx_seq_one_letter_code
_entity_poly.pdbx_strand_id
1 'polypeptide(L)'
;MNMSNTRQYPVELQRQVIDEVKNHNRLLSDVAKQYGVSAKTVYQWVRSNDLRQMRSKSAIVSEIAHLQQKITQLSQQLHTMAS
;
A
#
# COMPACT_ATOMS: atom_id res chain seq x y z
N MET A 1 13.08 14.70 30.34
CA MET A 1 12.51 13.36 30.13
C MET A 1 11.43 13.48 29.04
N ASN A 2 11.66 12.97 27.83
CA ASN A 2 10.66 13.01 26.75
C ASN A 2 9.88 11.70 26.75
N MET A 3 8.71 11.69 27.39
CA MET A 3 7.75 10.60 27.27
C MET A 3 6.98 10.75 25.96
N SER A 4 7.44 10.07 24.93
CA SER A 4 6.68 9.89 23.69
C SER A 4 5.46 9.01 23.98
N ASN A 5 4.37 9.61 24.48
CA ASN A 5 3.09 8.92 24.63
C ASN A 5 2.52 8.65 23.22
N THR A 6 2.92 7.52 22.62
CA THR A 6 2.40 7.08 21.33
C THR A 6 0.94 6.68 21.53
N ARG A 7 0.01 7.61 21.26
CA ARG A 7 -1.42 7.27 21.19
C ARG A 7 -1.58 6.12 20.19
N GLN A 8 -1.96 4.96 20.69
CA GLN A 8 -2.20 3.79 19.87
C GLN A 8 -3.65 3.83 19.41
N TYR A 9 -3.83 3.99 18.10
CA TYR A 9 -5.14 4.04 17.48
C TYR A 9 -5.56 2.63 17.02
N PRO A 10 -6.86 2.29 17.09
CA PRO A 10 -7.35 1.04 16.50
C PRO A 10 -7.04 0.98 15.00
N VAL A 11 -6.71 -0.23 14.52
CA VAL A 11 -6.42 -0.46 13.09
C VAL A 11 -7.61 -0.10 12.21
N GLU A 12 -8.83 -0.39 12.67
CA GLU A 12 -10.07 -0.05 11.95
C GLU A 12 -10.24 1.45 11.75
N LEU A 13 -9.93 2.25 12.78
CA LEU A 13 -9.99 3.71 12.69
C LEU A 13 -8.99 4.22 11.63
N GLN A 14 -7.75 3.72 11.68
CA GLN A 14 -6.74 4.08 10.69
C GLN A 14 -7.19 3.71 9.27
N ARG A 15 -7.82 2.54 9.09
CA ARG A 15 -8.35 2.09 7.79
C ARG A 15 -9.44 3.03 7.27
N GLN A 16 -10.43 3.37 8.10
CA GLN A 16 -11.52 4.28 7.74
C GLN A 16 -10.97 5.67 7.36
N VAL A 17 -10.03 6.20 8.15
CA VAL A 17 -9.43 7.51 7.88
C VAL A 17 -8.66 7.53 6.55
N ILE A 18 -7.94 6.46 6.22
CA ILE A 18 -7.26 6.35 4.92
C ILE A 18 -8.27 6.29 3.77
N ASP A 19 -9.34 5.51 3.93
CA ASP A 19 -10.40 5.35 2.92
C ASP A 19 -11.09 6.68 2.59
N GLU A 20 -11.46 7.46 3.61
CA GLU A 20 -12.06 8.79 3.45
C GLU A 20 -11.17 9.75 2.67
N VAL A 21 -9.85 9.71 2.88
CA VAL A 21 -8.91 10.60 2.18
C VAL A 21 -8.66 10.11 0.76
N LYS A 22 -8.45 8.80 0.56
CA LYS A 22 -7.99 8.22 -0.70
C LYS A 22 -9.11 7.97 -1.70
N ASN A 23 -10.26 7.50 -1.20
CA ASN A 23 -11.37 7.05 -2.05
C ASN A 23 -12.51 8.07 -2.10
N HIS A 24 -12.70 8.84 -1.03
CA HIS A 24 -13.72 9.91 -0.98
C HIS A 24 -13.15 11.32 -1.22
N ASN A 25 -11.85 11.43 -1.56
CA ASN A 25 -11.15 12.68 -1.91
C ASN A 25 -11.32 13.81 -0.87
N ARG A 26 -11.41 13.44 0.42
CA ARG A 26 -11.60 14.40 1.50
C ARG A 26 -10.29 15.01 1.96
N LEU A 27 -10.34 16.27 2.40
CA LEU A 27 -9.18 16.97 2.95
C LEU A 27 -8.72 16.34 4.27
N LEU A 28 -7.40 16.17 4.41
CA LEU A 28 -6.75 15.65 5.61
C LEU A 28 -7.21 16.37 6.89
N SER A 29 -7.39 17.69 6.82
CA SER A 29 -7.81 18.54 7.94
C SER A 29 -9.24 18.26 8.40
N ASP A 30 -10.14 17.95 7.47
CA ASP A 30 -11.56 17.75 7.78
C ASP A 30 -11.77 16.36 8.34
N VAL A 31 -11.11 15.35 7.76
CA VAL A 31 -11.06 14.00 8.30
C VAL A 31 -10.43 14.00 9.69
N ALA A 32 -9.33 14.73 9.89
CA ALA A 32 -8.71 14.87 11.21
C ALA A 32 -9.67 15.38 12.29
N LYS A 33 -10.41 16.45 11.99
CA LYS A 33 -11.43 17.01 12.90
C LYS A 33 -12.55 16.02 13.19
N GLN A 34 -13.09 15.37 12.16
CA GLN A 34 -14.19 14.41 12.31
C GLN A 34 -13.82 13.22 13.20
N TYR A 35 -12.61 12.69 13.06
CA TYR A 35 -12.16 11.50 13.78
C TYR A 35 -11.37 11.80 15.06
N GLY A 36 -11.26 13.08 15.47
CA GLY A 36 -10.56 13.48 16.70
C GLY A 36 -9.05 13.17 16.68
N VAL A 37 -8.44 13.16 15.50
CA VAL A 37 -7.00 12.90 15.32
C VAL A 37 -6.28 14.12 14.77
N SER A 38 -4.96 14.19 14.93
CA SER A 38 -4.21 15.31 14.36
C SER A 38 -4.07 15.16 12.85
N ALA A 39 -4.10 16.27 12.10
CA ALA A 39 -3.86 16.24 10.65
C ALA A 39 -2.49 15.62 10.30
N LYS A 40 -1.48 15.80 11.17
CA LYS A 40 -0.17 15.15 11.05
C LYS A 40 -0.29 13.62 11.11
N THR A 41 -1.11 13.10 12.02
CA THR A 41 -1.38 11.65 12.15
C THR A 41 -2.05 11.10 10.90
N VAL A 42 -3.08 11.79 10.39
CA VAL A 42 -3.75 11.42 9.14
C VAL A 42 -2.75 11.36 7.98
N TYR A 43 -1.94 12.42 7.82
CA TYR A 43 -0.91 12.46 6.79
C TYR A 43 0.09 11.30 6.90
N GLN A 44 0.54 10.97 8.13
CA GLN A 44 1.44 9.85 8.35
C GLN A 44 0.83 8.50 7.95
N TRP A 45 -0.45 8.28 8.27
CA TRP A 45 -1.16 7.06 7.90
C TRP A 45 -1.32 6.91 6.39
N VAL A 46 -1.77 7.99 5.74
CA VAL A 46 -1.94 8.05 4.29
C VAL A 46 -0.61 7.81 3.57
N ARG A 47 0.45 8.51 3.96
CA ARG A 47 1.78 8.33 3.37
C ARG A 47 2.35 6.92 3.59
N SER A 48 2.14 6.35 4.77
CA SER A 48 2.58 4.98 5.08
C SER A 48 1.82 3.94 4.26
N ASN A 49 0.54 4.19 3.99
CA ASN A 49 -0.27 3.33 3.14
C ASN A 49 0.22 3.37 1.68
N ASP A 50 0.50 4.55 1.14
CA ASP A 50 1.05 4.71 -0.21
C ASP A 50 2.37 3.95 -0.39
N LEU A 51 3.28 4.07 0.59
CA LEU A 51 4.55 3.35 0.55
C LEU A 51 4.36 1.82 0.59
N ARG A 52 3.40 1.31 1.36
CA ARG A 52 3.07 -0.11 1.39
C ARG A 52 2.46 -0.57 0.07
N GLN A 53 1.56 0.22 -0.50
CA GLN A 53 0.92 -0.09 -1.78
C GLN A 53 1.96 -0.10 -2.92
N MET A 54 2.89 0.86 -2.94
CA MET A 54 3.97 0.92 -3.92
C MET A 54 4.87 -0.31 -3.86
N ARG A 55 5.26 -0.74 -2.65
CA ARG A 55 6.06 -1.97 -2.45
C ARG A 55 5.31 -3.24 -2.88
N SER A 56 4.01 -3.33 -2.58
CA SER A 56 3.18 -4.46 -3.02
C SER A 56 3.10 -4.50 -4.56
N LYS A 57 2.86 -3.35 -5.20
CA LYS A 57 2.84 -3.23 -6.66
C LYS A 57 4.18 -3.64 -7.28
N SER A 58 5.32 -3.20 -6.73
CA SER A 58 6.63 -3.60 -7.26
C SER A 58 6.86 -5.10 -7.16
N ALA A 59 6.46 -5.73 -6.04
CA ALA A 59 6.58 -7.17 -5.87
C ALA A 59 5.74 -7.95 -6.90
N ILE A 60 4.50 -7.51 -7.13
CA ILE A 60 3.62 -8.11 -8.14
C ILE A 60 4.22 -7.97 -9.55
N VAL A 61 4.75 -6.79 -9.89
CA VAL A 61 5.40 -6.56 -11.20
C VAL A 61 6.61 -7.48 -11.39
N SER A 62 7.43 -7.65 -10.35
CA SER A 62 8.57 -8.58 -10.40
C SER A 62 8.12 -10.03 -10.61
N GLU A 63 7.04 -10.46 -9.95
CA GLU A 63 6.50 -11.81 -10.13
C GLU A 63 5.95 -12.01 -11.55
N ILE A 64 5.24 -11.01 -12.10
CA ILE A 64 4.76 -11.05 -13.49
C ILE A 64 5.94 -11.22 -14.45
N ALA A 65 7.01 -10.45 -14.28
CA ALA A 65 8.20 -10.55 -15.13
C ALA A 65 8.85 -11.93 -15.06
N HIS A 66 8.98 -12.49 -13.86
CA HIS A 66 9.52 -13.84 -13.65
C HIS A 66 8.66 -14.91 -14.33
N LEU A 67 7.33 -14.84 -14.19
CA LEU A 67 6.42 -15.79 -14.82
C LEU A 67 6.45 -15.70 -16.36
N GLN A 68 6.54 -14.49 -16.91
CA GLN A 68 6.71 -14.29 -18.36
C GLN A 68 8.00 -14.93 -18.89
N GLN A 69 9.10 -14.77 -18.17
CA GLN A 69 10.37 -15.43 -18.50
C GLN A 69 10.25 -16.95 -18.49
N LYS A 70 9.59 -17.51 -17.47
CA LYS A 70 9.37 -18.96 -17.35
C LYS A 70 8.51 -19.51 -18.50
N ILE A 71 7.44 -18.81 -18.88
CA ILE A 71 6.61 -19.18 -20.03
C ILE A 71 7.46 -19.24 -21.31
N THR A 72 8.32 -18.24 -21.51
CA THR A 72 9.21 -18.15 -22.68
C THR A 72 10.23 -19.28 -22.72
N GLN A 73 10.79 -19.66 -21.57
CA GLN A 73 11.72 -20.79 -21.49
C GLN A 73 11.03 -22.11 -21.82
N LEU A 74 9.82 -22.33 -21.27
CA LEU A 74 9.06 -23.55 -21.52
C LEU A 74 8.64 -23.65 -22.99
N SER A 75 8.23 -22.56 -23.63
CA SER A 75 7.88 -22.56 -25.05
C SER A 75 9.09 -22.89 -25.94
N GLN A 76 10.27 -22.36 -25.60
CA GLN A 76 11.50 -22.70 -26.31
C GLN A 76 11.86 -24.19 -26.14
N GLN A 77 11.73 -24.72 -24.92
CA GLN A 77 11.98 -26.15 -24.65
C GLN A 77 11.06 -27.05 -25.47
N LEU A 78 9.76 -26.73 -25.54
CA LEU A 78 8.81 -27.47 -26.37
C LEU A 78 9.20 -27.46 -27.84
N HIS A 79 9.62 -26.32 -28.38
CA HIS A 79 10.05 -26.22 -29.78
C HIS A 79 11.29 -27.08 -30.05
N THR A 80 12.26 -27.10 -29.13
CA THR A 80 13.48 -27.92 -29.26
C THR A 80 13.21 -29.42 -29.16
N MET A 81 12.17 -29.84 -28.44
CA MET A 81 11.80 -31.26 -28.32
C MET A 81 10.96 -31.77 -29.50
N ALA A 82 10.27 -30.86 -30.21
CA ALA A 82 9.45 -31.16 -31.37
C ALA A 82 10.20 -31.07 -32.70
N SER A 83 11.48 -30.66 -32.67
CA SER A 83 12.41 -30.63 -33.81
C SER A 83 13.31 -31.87 -33.78
#